data_AF-A0A1V6XK85-F1
#
_entry.id   AF-A0A1V6XK85-F1
#
_cell.length_a   1.000
_cell.length_b   1.000
_cell.length_c   1.000
_cell.angle_alpha   90.00
_cell.angle_beta   90.00
_cell.angle_gamma   90.00
#
_symmetry.space_group_name_H-M   'P 1'
#
loop_
_entity.id
_entity.type
_entity.pdbx_description
1 polymer ?
#
loop_
_entity_poly.entity_id
_entity_poly.type
_entity_poly.pdbx_seq_one_letter_code
_entity_poly.pdbx_strand_id
1 'polypeptide(L)'
;MNAASRVALKRTRTIFLSDGQPHYENLSSMPELWWVSVKLSAEDRLSSDEELMDLVADRCRAGDCAVTHYDALHHKKELCISFPVMNCDKDLATRGWMIIVAGLAEHYQMEIAAGRLSVDRNYVFGPKA
;
A
#
# COMPACT_ATOMS: atom_id res chain seq x y z
N MET A 1 3.89 13.35 -16.64
CA MET A 1 4.48 12.01 -16.45
C MET A 1 5.35 11.66 -17.65
N ASN A 2 6.63 11.31 -17.45
CA ASN A 2 7.53 10.91 -18.54
C ASN A 2 7.39 9.41 -18.87
N ALA A 3 7.96 8.97 -19.99
CA ALA A 3 7.84 7.58 -20.46
C ALA A 3 8.46 6.55 -19.49
N ALA A 4 9.53 6.94 -18.77
CA ALA A 4 10.20 6.06 -17.80
C ALA A 4 9.30 5.76 -16.59
N SER A 5 8.59 6.76 -16.07
CA SER A 5 7.60 6.57 -14.99
C SER A 5 6.49 5.60 -15.42
N ARG A 6 5.99 5.68 -16.66
CA ARG A 6 4.97 4.75 -17.18
C ARG A 6 5.44 3.29 -17.26
N VAL A 7 6.73 3.06 -17.53
CA VAL A 7 7.30 1.71 -17.57
C VAL A 7 7.45 1.14 -16.16
N ALA A 8 7.84 1.96 -15.17
CA ALA A 8 7.91 1.54 -13.76
C ALA A 8 6.55 1.07 -13.21
N LEU A 9 5.45 1.68 -13.67
CA LEU A 9 4.08 1.27 -13.28
C LEU A 9 3.65 -0.10 -13.83
N LYS A 10 4.32 -0.63 -14.87
CA LYS A 10 4.00 -1.96 -15.42
C LYS A 10 4.35 -3.11 -14.48
N ARG A 11 5.23 -2.87 -13.49
CA ARG A 11 5.72 -3.89 -12.57
C ARG A 11 6.17 -3.25 -11.27
N THR A 12 5.21 -2.71 -10.51
CA THR A 12 5.51 -2.10 -9.22
C THR A 12 5.56 -3.16 -8.13
N ARG A 13 6.67 -3.20 -7.38
CA ARG A 13 6.79 -4.06 -6.20
C ARG A 13 5.81 -3.55 -5.13
N THR A 14 5.00 -4.47 -4.61
CA THR A 14 4.09 -4.20 -3.48
C THR A 14 4.78 -4.48 -2.15
N ILE A 15 4.06 -4.26 -1.05
CA ILE A 15 4.49 -4.68 0.29
C ILE A 15 4.26 -6.18 0.57
N PHE A 16 3.70 -6.93 -0.37
CA PHE A 16 3.33 -8.33 -0.16
C PHE A 16 4.35 -9.30 -0.75
N LEU A 17 4.32 -10.52 -0.23
CA LEU A 17 4.92 -11.71 -0.80
C LEU A 17 3.80 -12.64 -1.32
N SER A 18 4.05 -13.30 -2.44
CA SER A 18 3.26 -14.41 -2.97
C SER A 18 4.18 -15.62 -3.06
N ASP A 19 3.82 -16.72 -2.40
CA ASP A 19 4.67 -17.92 -2.29
C ASP A 19 6.09 -17.59 -1.76
N GLY A 20 6.18 -16.63 -0.84
CA GLY A 20 7.45 -16.18 -0.25
C GLY A 20 8.33 -15.31 -1.16
N GLN A 21 7.88 -14.96 -2.36
CA GLN A 21 8.59 -14.08 -3.31
C GLN A 21 7.92 -12.70 -3.40
N PRO A 22 8.67 -11.62 -3.68
CA PRO A 22 8.09 -10.28 -3.83
C PRO A 22 6.93 -10.26 -4.82
N HIS A 23 5.78 -9.77 -4.37
CA HIS A 23 4.59 -9.64 -5.19
C HIS A 23 4.61 -8.33 -5.98
N TYR A 24 4.29 -8.41 -7.28
CA TYR A 24 4.30 -7.27 -8.19
C TYR A 24 2.93 -7.10 -8.83
N GLU A 25 2.47 -5.85 -8.89
CA GLU A 25 1.24 -5.50 -9.58
C GLU A 25 1.54 -4.71 -10.87
N ASN A 26 0.67 -4.94 -11.86
CA ASN A 26 0.69 -4.18 -13.11
C ASN A 26 -0.33 -3.04 -13.02
N LEU A 27 0.18 -1.84 -12.72
CA LEU A 27 -0.61 -0.62 -12.58
C LEU A 27 -0.65 0.20 -13.88
N SER A 28 -0.25 -0.37 -15.02
CA SER A 28 -0.17 0.35 -16.30
C SER A 28 -1.52 0.80 -16.87
N SER A 29 -2.62 0.23 -16.38
CA SER A 29 -3.97 0.66 -16.70
C SER A 29 -4.40 1.93 -15.94
N MET A 30 -3.62 2.42 -14.97
CA MET A 30 -3.93 3.59 -14.17
C MET A 30 -3.21 4.84 -14.75
N PRO A 31 -3.89 5.70 -15.52
CA PRO A 31 -3.26 6.82 -16.23
C PRO A 31 -2.80 7.95 -15.29
N GLU A 32 -3.43 8.08 -14.12
CA GLU A 32 -3.09 9.05 -13.05
C GLU A 32 -3.00 8.31 -11.72
N LEU A 33 -1.82 7.74 -11.46
CA LEU A 33 -1.58 6.93 -10.27
C LEU A 33 -1.22 7.82 -9.08
N TRP A 34 -2.02 7.67 -8.03
CA TRP A 34 -1.76 8.23 -6.73
C TRP A 34 -1.47 7.10 -5.73
N TRP A 35 -0.80 7.44 -4.65
CA TRP A 35 -0.48 6.53 -3.57
C TRP A 35 -0.98 7.09 -2.26
N VAL A 36 -1.66 6.25 -1.50
CA VAL A 36 -1.99 6.52 -0.10
C VAL A 36 -1.04 5.74 0.77
N SER A 37 -0.30 6.43 1.61
CA SER A 37 0.77 5.87 2.42
C SER A 37 0.46 6.02 3.90
N VAL A 38 0.27 4.90 4.59
CA VAL A 38 0.07 4.85 6.04
C VAL A 38 1.43 4.69 6.70
N LYS A 39 1.72 5.54 7.69
CA LYS A 39 2.91 5.38 8.52
C LYS A 39 2.64 4.36 9.61
N LEU A 40 3.65 3.52 9.86
CA LEU A 40 3.67 2.55 10.93
C LEU A 40 4.57 3.01 12.08
N SER A 41 4.32 2.44 13.25
CA SER A 41 5.20 2.50 14.41
C SER A 41 6.09 1.24 14.46
N ALA A 42 7.13 1.27 15.30
CA ALA A 42 7.92 0.08 15.56
C ALA A 42 7.12 -1.01 16.29
N GLU A 43 6.12 -0.63 17.09
CA GLU A 43 5.25 -1.55 17.84
C GLU A 43 4.31 -2.33 16.91
N ASP A 44 3.87 -1.71 15.81
CA ASP A 44 3.03 -2.37 14.79
C ASP A 44 3.72 -3.61 14.20
N ARG A 45 5.05 -3.73 14.29
CA ARG A 45 5.81 -4.91 13.86
C ARG A 45 5.34 -6.20 14.56
N LEU A 46 4.79 -6.08 15.77
CA LEU A 46 4.31 -7.21 16.57
C LEU A 46 2.92 -7.71 16.14
N SER A 47 2.18 -6.90 15.38
CA SER A 47 0.88 -7.29 14.83
C SER A 47 1.04 -8.42 13.81
N SER A 48 0.07 -9.31 13.68
CA SER A 48 -0.07 -10.25 12.55
C SER A 48 -0.28 -9.53 11.22
N ASP A 49 -0.18 -10.27 10.10
CA ASP A 49 -0.34 -9.67 8.77
C ASP A 49 -1.78 -9.17 8.57
N GLU A 50 -2.77 -9.91 9.08
CA GLU A 50 -4.17 -9.48 9.07
C GLU A 50 -4.39 -8.23 9.92
N GLU A 51 -3.87 -8.21 11.16
CA GLU A 51 -3.99 -7.04 12.06
C GLU A 51 -3.31 -5.80 11.48
N LEU A 52 -2.23 -5.96 10.71
CA LEU A 52 -1.62 -4.84 9.99
C LEU A 52 -2.55 -4.23 8.94
N MET A 53 -3.35 -5.05 8.25
CA MET A 53 -4.32 -4.55 7.28
C MET A 53 -5.48 -3.83 7.97
N ASP A 54 -5.94 -4.34 9.13
CA ASP A 54 -6.94 -3.64 9.95
C ASP A 54 -6.42 -2.27 10.41
N LEU A 55 -5.19 -2.21 10.93
CA LEU A 55 -4.53 -0.96 11.33
C LEU A 55 -4.43 0.04 10.18
N VAL A 56 -4.09 -0.44 8.98
CA VAL A 56 -4.06 0.38 7.77
C VAL A 56 -5.46 0.95 7.49
N ALA A 57 -6.49 0.12 7.48
CA ALA A 57 -7.86 0.55 7.20
C ALA A 57 -8.32 1.62 8.21
N ASP A 58 -8.05 1.41 9.50
CA ASP A 58 -8.44 2.32 10.56
C ASP A 58 -7.68 3.65 10.51
N ARG A 59 -6.36 3.64 10.30
CA ARG A 59 -5.56 4.86 10.13
C ARG A 59 -5.97 5.62 8.87
N CYS A 60 -6.26 4.91 7.78
CA CYS A 60 -6.81 5.53 6.59
C CYS A 60 -8.12 6.24 6.91
N ARG A 61 -9.10 5.58 7.57
CA ARG A 61 -10.39 6.19 7.97
C ARG A 61 -10.23 7.40 8.91
N ALA A 62 -9.21 7.40 9.77
CA ALA A 62 -8.88 8.53 10.63
C ALA A 62 -8.27 9.72 9.85
N GLY A 63 -7.73 9.47 8.65
CA GLY A 63 -7.01 10.46 7.84
C GLY A 63 -5.50 10.49 8.09
N ASP A 64 -4.97 9.52 8.84
CA ASP A 64 -3.56 9.44 9.26
C ASP A 64 -2.68 8.82 8.17
N CYS A 65 -2.68 9.43 6.99
CA CYS A 65 -1.91 8.97 5.85
C CYS A 65 -1.43 10.13 4.97
N ALA A 66 -0.41 9.86 4.17
CA ALA A 66 0.09 10.80 3.16
C ALA A 66 -0.39 10.39 1.78
N VAL A 67 -0.87 11.36 1.00
CA VAL A 67 -1.25 11.17 -0.40
C VAL A 67 -0.17 11.75 -1.30
N THR A 68 0.38 10.93 -2.19
CA THR A 68 1.49 11.30 -3.08
C THR A 68 1.17 10.93 -4.53
N HIS A 69 1.62 11.75 -5.46
CA HIS A 69 1.45 11.50 -6.89
C HIS A 69 2.64 10.68 -7.42
N TYR A 70 2.38 9.52 -8.04
CA TYR A 70 3.36 8.56 -8.56
C TYR A 70 4.39 7.95 -7.60
N ASP A 71 4.60 8.50 -6.41
CA ASP A 71 5.61 8.05 -5.46
C ASP A 71 5.00 7.24 -4.30
N ALA A 72 5.18 5.92 -4.30
CA ALA A 72 4.88 5.09 -3.13
C ALA A 72 5.94 5.34 -2.04
N LEU A 73 5.53 5.74 -0.83
CA LEU A 73 6.51 6.07 0.23
C LEU A 73 7.27 4.83 0.73
N HIS A 74 6.67 3.64 0.70
CA HIS A 74 7.34 2.40 1.13
C HIS A 74 8.55 2.02 0.26
N HIS A 75 8.70 2.58 -0.94
CA HIS A 75 9.92 2.38 -1.75
C HIS A 75 11.14 3.11 -1.20
N LYS A 76 10.91 4.17 -0.40
CA LYS A 76 11.97 5.09 0.07
C LYS A 76 12.10 5.12 1.59
N LYS A 77 11.11 4.61 2.33
CA LYS A 77 11.01 4.71 3.79
C LYS A 77 10.54 3.40 4.38
N GLU A 78 11.23 2.96 5.43
CA GLU A 78 10.72 1.93 6.34
C GLU A 78 9.50 2.45 7.12
N LEU A 79 8.79 1.54 7.79
CA LEU A 79 7.60 1.78 8.59
C LEU A 79 6.50 2.47 7.78
N CYS A 80 6.29 2.00 6.56
CA CYS A 80 5.26 2.55 5.70
C CYS A 80 4.66 1.47 4.80
N ILE A 81 3.34 1.52 4.64
CA ILE A 81 2.60 0.73 3.66
C ILE A 81 1.91 1.70 2.71
N SER A 82 2.05 1.49 1.40
CA SER A 82 1.37 2.33 0.41
C SER A 82 0.49 1.51 -0.53
N PHE A 83 -0.70 2.04 -0.80
CA PHE A 83 -1.67 1.47 -1.73
C PHE A 83 -1.88 2.38 -2.94
N PRO A 84 -1.98 1.81 -4.14
CA PRO A 84 -2.30 2.57 -5.34
C PRO A 84 -3.78 2.98 -5.34
N VAL A 85 -4.07 4.22 -5.69
CA VAL A 85 -5.43 4.74 -5.88
C VAL A 85 -5.53 5.55 -7.18
N MET A 86 -6.70 5.51 -7.82
CA MET A 86 -6.97 6.29 -9.03
C MET A 86 -7.63 7.64 -8.69
N ASN A 87 -7.29 8.68 -9.47
CA ASN A 87 -8.07 9.91 -9.62
C ASN A 87 -8.37 10.70 -8.33
N CYS A 88 -7.32 11.17 -7.64
CA CYS A 88 -7.47 12.04 -6.47
C CYS A 88 -7.90 13.49 -6.79
N ASP A 89 -7.83 13.94 -8.04
CA ASP A 89 -7.94 15.38 -8.35
C ASP A 89 -9.31 15.83 -8.84
N LYS A 90 -10.22 14.94 -9.28
CA LYS A 90 -11.50 15.38 -9.89
C LYS A 90 -12.77 15.14 -9.08
N ASP A 91 -12.76 14.28 -8.07
CA ASP A 91 -13.93 14.02 -7.20
C ASP A 91 -13.60 13.77 -5.72
N LEU A 92 -12.33 13.88 -5.31
CA LEU A 92 -11.85 13.50 -3.96
C LEU A 92 -11.59 14.67 -3.01
N ALA A 93 -12.19 15.83 -3.28
CA ALA A 93 -12.20 16.97 -2.35
C ALA A 93 -12.81 16.62 -0.97
N THR A 94 -13.44 15.46 -0.83
CA THR A 94 -14.09 14.96 0.39
C THR A 94 -13.75 13.50 0.66
N ARG A 95 -12.47 13.16 0.81
CA ARG A 95 -12.04 11.96 1.59
C ARG A 95 -12.38 10.58 1.00
N GLY A 96 -12.98 10.45 -0.19
CA GLY A 96 -13.37 9.16 -0.77
C GLY A 96 -12.24 8.15 -1.03
N TRP A 97 -10.98 8.59 -1.08
CA TRP A 97 -9.82 7.69 -1.15
C TRP A 97 -9.71 6.83 0.11
N MET A 98 -10.23 7.30 1.25
CA MET A 98 -10.27 6.50 2.49
C MET A 98 -11.08 5.23 2.31
N ILE A 99 -12.24 5.34 1.63
CA ILE A 99 -13.11 4.18 1.37
C ILE A 99 -12.40 3.21 0.44
N ILE A 100 -11.73 3.73 -0.60
CA ILE A 100 -10.98 2.90 -1.55
C ILE A 100 -9.86 2.15 -0.84
N VAL A 101 -9.04 2.83 -0.03
CA VAL A 101 -7.90 2.19 0.65
C VAL A 101 -8.35 1.26 1.76
N ALA A 102 -9.41 1.60 2.50
CA ALA A 102 -9.99 0.70 3.48
C ALA A 102 -10.49 -0.59 2.79
N GLY A 103 -11.20 -0.47 1.66
CA GLY A 103 -11.64 -1.64 0.89
C GLY A 103 -10.48 -2.45 0.29
N LEU A 104 -9.39 -1.80 -0.12
CA LEU A 104 -8.17 -2.48 -0.56
C LEU A 104 -7.51 -3.23 0.61
N ALA A 105 -7.38 -2.60 1.76
CA ALA A 105 -6.80 -3.24 2.95
C ALA A 105 -7.62 -4.46 3.39
N GLU A 106 -8.95 -4.35 3.41
CA GLU A 106 -9.88 -5.46 3.66
C GLU A 106 -9.71 -6.57 2.60
N HIS A 107 -9.57 -6.22 1.32
CA HIS A 107 -9.31 -7.20 0.27
C HIS A 107 -8.00 -7.96 0.51
N TYR A 108 -6.89 -7.26 0.77
CA TYR A 108 -5.61 -7.91 1.04
C TYR A 108 -5.62 -8.72 2.33
N GLN A 109 -6.36 -8.29 3.35
CA GLN A 109 -6.59 -9.09 4.55
C GLN A 109 -7.24 -10.44 4.21
N MET A 110 -8.23 -10.46 3.32
CA MET A 110 -8.84 -11.70 2.84
C MET A 110 -7.86 -12.59 2.05
N GLU A 111 -7.01 -11.98 1.22
CA GLU A 111 -5.96 -12.71 0.49
C GLU A 111 -4.91 -13.32 1.43
N ILE A 112 -4.56 -12.61 2.50
CA ILE A 112 -3.66 -13.09 3.58
C ILE A 112 -4.30 -14.23 4.35
N ALA A 113 -5.55 -14.05 4.81
CA ALA A 113 -6.29 -15.08 5.54
C ALA A 113 -6.48 -16.37 4.71
N ALA A 114 -6.56 -16.23 3.38
CA ALA A 114 -6.61 -17.35 2.46
C ALA A 114 -5.23 -17.98 2.14
N GLY A 115 -4.14 -17.46 2.72
CA GLY A 115 -2.78 -17.93 2.53
C GLY A 115 -2.18 -17.61 1.17
N ARG A 116 -2.79 -16.72 0.39
CA ARG A 116 -2.30 -16.33 -0.95
C ARG A 116 -1.23 -15.26 -0.88
N LEU A 117 -1.29 -14.39 0.13
CA LEU A 117 -0.35 -13.32 0.36
C LEU A 117 0.17 -13.33 1.80
N SER A 118 1.32 -12.71 2.01
CA SER A 118 1.82 -12.31 3.32
C SER A 118 2.50 -10.95 3.20
N VAL A 119 2.70 -10.23 4.30
CA VAL A 119 3.43 -8.95 4.28
C VAL A 119 4.93 -9.21 4.26
N ASP A 120 5.65 -8.57 3.35
CA ASP A 120 7.11 -8.54 3.34
C ASP A 120 7.61 -7.69 4.52
N ARG A 121 7.68 -8.31 5.70
CA ARG A 121 8.04 -7.64 6.95
C ARG A 121 9.43 -7.00 6.91
N ASN A 122 10.37 -7.62 6.21
CA ASN A 122 11.72 -7.06 6.06
C ASN A 122 11.69 -5.81 5.19
N TYR A 123 10.86 -5.79 4.15
CA TYR A 123 10.71 -4.62 3.30
C TYR A 123 9.97 -3.49 4.00
N VAL A 124 8.92 -3.79 4.78
CA VAL A 124 8.12 -2.79 5.47
C VAL A 124 8.82 -2.24 6.71
N PHE A 125 9.43 -3.08 7.54
CA PHE A 125 9.98 -2.67 8.84
C PHE A 125 11.51 -2.63 8.89
N GLY A 126 12.19 -3.05 7.83
CA GLY A 126 13.63 -3.36 7.86
C GLY A 126 13.91 -4.76 8.44
N PRO A 127 15.16 -5.25 8.35
CA PRO A 127 15.57 -6.52 8.92
C PRO A 127 15.42 -6.52 10.46
N LYS A 128 15.09 -7.69 11.04
CA LYS A 128 15.18 -7.86 12.50
C LYS A 128 16.65 -7.79 12.90
N ALA A 129 16.97 -6.91 13.85
CA ALA A 129 18.29 -6.86 14.49
C ALA A 129 18.56 -8.14 15.30
#